data_AF-A0A2T4WGN0-F1
#
_entry.id   AF-A0A2T4WGN0-F1
#
_cell.length_a   1.000
_cell.length_b   1.000
_cell.length_c   1.000
_cell.angle_alpha   90.00
_cell.angle_beta   90.00
_cell.angle_gamma   90.00
#
_symmetry.space_group_name_H-M   'P 1'
#
loop_
_entity.id
_entity.type
_entity.pdbx_description
1 polymer ?
#
loop_
_entity_poly.entity_id
_entity_poly.type
_entity_poly.pdbx_seq_one_letter_code
_entity_poly.pdbx_strand_id
1 'polypeptide(L)' 'MKVNDKGIYIDGIDKKILRALMADARTPILEIARNVGISGAAIHQRLK' A
#
# COMPACT_ATOMS: atom_id res chain seq x y z
N MET A 1 -19.79 10.04 -18.85
CA MET A 1 -18.70 9.79 -17.89
C MET A 1 -17.83 8.68 -18.48
N LYS A 2 -16.60 8.96 -18.93
CA LYS A 2 -15.74 7.90 -19.49
C LYS A 2 -15.13 7.13 -18.32
N VAL A 3 -15.61 5.90 -18.11
CA VAL A 3 -15.00 4.96 -17.16
C VAL A 3 -13.75 4.41 -17.85
N ASN A 4 -12.58 4.85 -17.40
CA ASN A 4 -11.32 4.28 -17.87
C ASN A 4 -11.18 2.88 -17.24
N ASP A 5 -11.52 1.84 -18.01
CA ASP A 5 -11.44 0.43 -17.61
C ASP A 5 -9.99 -0.11 -17.62
N LYS A 6 -9.04 0.71 -17.14
CA LYS A 6 -7.69 0.20 -16.84
C LYS A 6 -7.81 -0.57 -15.53
N GLY A 7 -8.06 -1.87 -15.63
CA GLY A 7 -8.10 -2.76 -14.47
C GLY A 7 -6.88 -2.53 -13.57
N ILE A 8 -7.12 -2.16 -12.32
CA ILE A 8 -6.06 -1.91 -11.35
C ILE A 8 -5.59 -3.28 -10.83
N TYR A 9 -4.31 -3.59 -11.07
CA TYR A 9 -3.70 -4.78 -10.50
C TYR A 9 -3.17 -4.45 -9.10
N ILE A 10 -3.68 -5.15 -8.09
CA ILE A 10 -3.29 -5.02 -6.68
C ILE A 10 -2.64 -6.33 -6.24
N ASP A 11 -1.35 -6.26 -5.88
CA ASP A 11 -0.60 -7.46 -5.49
C ASP A 11 -0.78 -7.82 -4.00
N GLY A 12 -0.06 -8.85 -3.53
CA GLY A 12 -0.14 -9.29 -2.14
C GLY A 12 0.43 -8.29 -1.13
N ILE A 13 1.41 -7.48 -1.53
CA ILE A 13 2.04 -6.44 -0.70
C ILE A 13 1.08 -5.26 -0.56
N ASP A 14 0.47 -4.81 -1.65
CA ASP A 14 -0.50 -3.71 -1.64
C ASP A 14 -1.67 -4.03 -0.70
N LYS A 15 -2.17 -5.28 -0.77
CA LYS A 15 -3.23 -5.75 0.13
C LYS A 15 -2.82 -5.70 1.61
N LYS A 16 -1.55 -5.93 1.94
CA LYS A 16 -1.06 -5.85 3.33
C LYS A 16 -0.94 -4.39 3.78
N ILE A 17 -0.41 -3.52 2.91
CA ILE A 17 -0.29 -2.08 3.18
C ILE A 17 -1.68 -1.48 3.41
N LEU A 18 -2.63 -1.75 2.51
CA LEU A 18 -4.00 -1.29 2.64
C LEU A 18 -4.66 -1.80 3.92
N ARG A 19 -4.47 -3.08 4.28
CA ARG A 19 -4.99 -3.61 5.55
C ARG A 19 -4.42 -2.92 6.77
N ALA A 20 -3.12 -2.63 6.79
CA ALA A 20 -2.49 -1.90 7.89
C ALA A 20 -3.07 -0.48 8.02
N LEU A 21 -3.18 0.25 6.91
CA LEU A 21 -3.74 1.61 6.89
C LEU A 21 -5.24 1.65 7.21
N MET A 22 -6.00 0.63 6.80
CA MET A 22 -7.42 0.51 7.16
C MET A 22 -7.62 0.20 8.65
N ALA A 23 -6.70 -0.56 9.26
CA ALA A 23 -6.74 -0.84 10.68
C ALA A 23 -6.35 0.41 11.51
N ASP A 24 -5.27 1.08 11.12
CA ASP A 24 -4.85 2.35 11.69
C ASP A 24 -4.07 3.20 10.67
N ALA A 25 -4.71 4.26 10.19
CA ALA A 25 -4.11 5.18 9.22
C ALA A 25 -2.95 6.02 9.80
N ARG A 26 -2.77 6.04 11.13
CA ARG A 26 -1.68 6.75 11.81
C ARG A 26 -0.44 5.88 11.99
N THR A 27 -0.50 4.58 11.63
CA THR A 27 0.67 3.71 11.69
C THR A 27 1.80 4.26 10.82
N PRO A 28 3.01 4.48 11.38
CA PRO A 28 4.14 5.02 10.63
C PRO A 28 4.49 4.15 9.40
N ILE A 29 4.76 4.77 8.25
CA ILE A 29 5.13 4.08 7.00
C ILE A 29 6.31 3.11 7.21
N LEU A 30 7.28 3.50 8.04
CA LEU A 30 8.44 2.66 8.35
C LEU A 30 8.04 1.39 9.11
N GLU A 31 7.02 1.45 9.96
CA GLU A 31 6.50 0.31 10.69
C GLU A 31 5.77 -0.65 9.75
N ILE A 32 4.93 -0.12 8.85
CA ILE A 32 4.29 -0.91 7.79
C ILE A 32 5.34 -1.59 6.92
N ALA A 33 6.42 -0.88 6.56
CA ALA A 33 7.52 -1.42 5.76
C ALA A 33 8.21 -2.60 6.44
N ARG A 34 8.46 -2.49 7.74
CA ARG A 34 9.03 -3.58 8.56
C ARG A 34 8.10 -4.79 8.64
N ASN A 35 6.80 -4.56 8.86
CA ASN A 35 5.80 -5.63 8.96
C ASN A 35 5.60 -6.38 7.64
N VAL A 36 5.75 -5.67 6.51
CA VAL A 36 5.60 -6.26 5.17
C VAL A 36 6.91 -6.86 4.66
N GLY A 37 8.06 -6.44 5.18
CA GLY A 37 9.39 -6.94 4.81
C GLY A 37 9.99 -6.24 3.58
N ILE A 38 9.68 -4.96 3.39
CA ILE A 38 10.20 -4.15 2.27
C ILE A 38 10.82 -2.84 2.77
N SER A 39 11.55 -2.13 1.91
CA SER A 39 12.12 -0.83 2.28
C SER A 39 11.03 0.24 2.40
N GLY A 40 11.25 1.23 3.28
CA GLY A 40 10.33 2.36 3.41
C GLY A 40 10.15 3.13 2.10
N ALA A 41 11.21 3.25 1.30
CA ALA A 41 11.15 3.86 -0.04
C ALA A 41 10.24 3.07 -1.01
N ALA A 42 10.22 1.73 -0.92
CA ALA A 42 9.34 0.89 -1.74
C ALA A 42 7.86 1.10 -1.41
N ILE A 43 7.50 1.32 -0.14
CA ILE A 43 6.12 1.68 0.22
C ILE A 43 5.74 3.04 -0.35
N HIS A 44 6.63 4.03 -0.31
CA HIS A 44 6.34 5.35 -0.89
C HIS A 44 6.01 5.25 -2.39
N GLN A 45 6.67 4.36 -3.15
CA GLN A 45 6.35 4.16 -4.56
C GLN A 45 4.97 3.51 -4.78
N ARG A 46 4.47 2.74 -3.81
CA ARG A 46 3.16 2.06 -3.88
C ARG A 46 2.00 2.93 -3.42
N LEU A 47 2.26 3.91 -2.55
CA LEU A 47 1.25 4.86 -2.04
C LEU A 47 1.12 6.11 -2.91
N LYS A 48 2.01 6.32 -3.87
CA LYS A 48 1.98 7.44 -4.80
C LYS A 48 0.91 7.23 -5.87
#